data_AF-A0A6V7I7Q5-F1
#
_entry.id   AF-A0A6V7I7Q5-F1
#
_cell.length_a   1.000
_cell.length_b   1.000
_cell.length_c   1.000
_cell.angle_alpha   90.00
_cell.angle_beta   90.00
_cell.angle_gamma   90.00
#
_symmetry.space_group_name_H-M   'P 1'
#
loop_
_entity.id
_entity.type
_entity.pdbx_description
1 polymer ?
#
loop_
_entity_poly.entity_id
_entity_poly.type
_entity_poly.pdbx_seq_one_letter_code
_entity_poly.pdbx_strand_id
1 'polypeptide(L)' 'ISSAKEPLPGWIDNYYGPTGGVAAASMGILKTAHSKLDVKANLVPVDYTTNALLSAAWDVGTRTD' A
#
# COMPACT_ATOMS: atom_id res chain seq x y z
N ILE A 1 11.78 11.36 2.66
CA ILE A 1 11.69 10.89 1.26
C ILE A 1 10.26 10.47 1.02
N SER A 2 9.63 10.87 -0.10
CA SER A 2 8.22 10.55 -0.35
C SER A 2 8.10 9.29 -1.20
N SER A 3 7.65 8.19 -0.59
CA SER A 3 7.32 6.92 -1.26
C SER A 3 6.24 7.03 -2.34
N ALA A 4 5.40 8.07 -2.30
CA ALA A 4 4.37 8.27 -3.32
C ALA A 4 4.94 8.67 -4.70
N LYS A 5 6.14 9.28 -4.74
CA LYS A 5 6.71 9.85 -5.98
C LYS A 5 8.12 9.36 -6.28
N GLU A 6 8.92 9.07 -5.25
CA GLU A 6 10.32 8.72 -5.38
C GLU A 6 10.59 7.28 -4.94
N PRO A 7 11.57 6.60 -5.56
CA PRO A 7 12.30 7.01 -6.77
C PRO A 7 11.44 7.05 -8.04
N LEU A 8 10.31 6.35 -8.04
CA LEU A 8 9.28 6.39 -9.07
C LEU A 8 7.92 6.01 -8.46
N PRO A 9 6.79 6.50 -9.02
CA PRO A 9 5.47 6.12 -8.53
C PRO A 9 5.26 4.60 -8.54
N GLY A 10 4.74 4.05 -7.44
CA GLY A 10 4.53 2.62 -7.28
C GLY A 10 5.77 1.82 -6.90
N TRP A 11 6.89 2.49 -6.59
CA TRP A 11 8.06 1.82 -6.03
C TRP A 11 7.77 1.21 -4.66
N ILE A 12 8.27 0.00 -4.44
CA ILE A 12 8.09 -0.79 -3.22
C ILE A 12 9.45 -1.40 -2.86
N ASP A 13 9.75 -1.51 -1.57
CA ASP A 13 11.03 -1.99 -1.04
C ASP A 13 11.11 -3.51 -0.81
N ASN A 14 9.97 -4.22 -0.91
CA ASN A 14 9.87 -5.64 -0.65
C ASN A 14 8.98 -6.39 -1.66
N TYR A 15 9.23 -7.70 -1.77
CA TYR A 15 8.52 -8.60 -2.65
C TYR A 15 7.37 -9.36 -1.97
N TYR A 16 7.13 -9.20 -0.67
CA TYR A 16 6.22 -10.08 0.07
C TYR A 16 4.72 -9.83 -0.21
N GLY A 17 4.39 -8.82 -1.01
CA GLY A 17 3.01 -8.43 -1.32
C GLY A 17 2.66 -8.52 -2.81
N PRO A 18 2.02 -7.48 -3.38
CA PRO A 18 1.58 -7.46 -4.78
C PRO A 18 2.72 -7.77 -5.76
N THR A 19 3.92 -7.22 -5.53
CA THR A 19 5.08 -7.44 -6.38
C THR A 19 5.48 -8.91 -6.48
N GLY A 20 5.50 -9.64 -5.36
CA GLY A 20 5.79 -11.08 -5.36
C GLY A 20 4.69 -11.89 -6.02
N GLY A 21 3.43 -11.50 -5.84
CA GLY A 21 2.29 -12.11 -6.54
C GLY A 21 2.42 -11.98 -8.06
N VAL A 22 2.74 -10.77 -8.55
CA VAL A 22 2.99 -10.51 -9.98
C VAL A 22 4.20 -11.30 -10.47
N ALA A 23 5.32 -11.30 -9.74
CA ALA A 23 6.51 -12.05 -10.13
C ALA A 23 6.25 -13.57 -10.21
N ALA A 24 5.54 -14.13 -9.22
CA ALA A 24 5.17 -15.54 -9.20
C ALA A 24 4.22 -15.91 -10.35
N ALA A 25 3.29 -15.02 -10.71
CA ALA A 25 2.43 -15.21 -11.88
C ALA A 25 3.23 -15.17 -13.19
N SER A 26 4.13 -14.20 -13.34
CA SER A 26 4.98 -14.04 -14.52
C SER A 26 5.92 -15.24 -14.74
N MET A 27 6.39 -15.87 -13.66
CA MET A 27 7.21 -17.08 -13.72
C MET A 27 6.39 -18.37 -13.91
N GLY A 28 5.06 -18.30 -13.90
CA GLY A 28 4.17 -19.47 -13.97
C GLY A 28 4.11 -20.31 -12.69
N ILE A 29 4.67 -19.81 -11.58
CA ILE A 29 4.62 -20.46 -10.26
C ILE A 29 3.21 -20.31 -9.67
N LEU A 30 2.63 -19.11 -9.76
CA LEU A 30 1.26 -18.85 -9.33
C LEU A 30 0.28 -19.24 -10.44
N LYS A 31 -0.44 -20.35 -10.25
CA LYS A 31 -1.38 -20.90 -11.25
C LYS A 31 -2.78 -20.30 -11.17
N THR A 32 -3.25 -20.00 -9.96
CA THR A 32 -4.60 -19.49 -9.71
C THR A 32 -4.57 -18.54 -8.51
N ALA A 33 -5.24 -17.39 -8.63
CA ALA A 33 -5.50 -16.49 -7.51
C ALA A 33 -7.01 -16.35 -7.35
N HIS A 34 -7.53 -16.71 -6.17
CA HIS A 34 -8.96 -16.61 -5.88
C HIS A 34 -9.26 -15.24 -5.26
N SER A 35 -9.77 -14.33 -6.07
CA SER A 35 -10.12 -12.97 -5.67
C SER A 35 -11.42 -12.53 -6.31
N LYS A 36 -12.18 -11.71 -5.60
CA LYS A 36 -13.34 -11.00 -6.14
C LYS A 36 -12.85 -9.92 -7.10
N LEU A 37 -13.26 -9.94 -8.36
CA LEU A 37 -12.77 -9.01 -9.39
C LEU A 37 -13.38 -7.60 -9.28
N ASP A 38 -14.46 -7.47 -8.53
CA ASP A 38 -15.18 -6.22 -8.27
C ASP A 38 -14.61 -5.45 -7.07
N VAL A 39 -13.60 -5.98 -6.37
CA VAL A 39 -12.98 -5.29 -5.23
C VAL A 39 -11.78 -4.45 -5.66
N LYS A 40 -11.66 -3.25 -5.09
CA LYS A 40 -10.50 -2.39 -5.27
C LYS A 40 -9.40 -2.80 -4.29
N ALA A 41 -8.17 -2.94 -4.80
CA ALA A 41 -7.01 -3.14 -3.95
C ALA A 41 -6.62 -1.82 -3.26
N ASN A 42 -6.63 -1.82 -1.92
CA ASN A 42 -6.25 -0.66 -1.12
C ASN A 42 -4.73 -0.59 -0.98
N LEU A 43 -4.06 -0.09 -2.02
CA LEU A 43 -2.63 0.20 -2.01
C LEU A 43 -2.44 1.68 -1.73
N VAL A 44 -1.80 2.00 -0.61
CA VAL A 44 -1.59 3.39 -0.16
C VAL A 44 -0.09 3.60 0.09
N PRO A 45 0.54 4.66 -0.46
CA PRO A 45 1.90 5.03 -0.12
C PRO A 45 2.04 5.31 1.37
N VAL A 46 3.16 4.89 1.97
CA VAL A 46 3.34 4.98 3.43
C VAL A 46 3.26 6.43 3.93
N ASP A 47 3.70 7.41 3.12
CA ASP A 47 3.67 8.82 3.51
C ASP A 47 2.24 9.31 3.80
N TYR A 48 1.26 8.86 3.01
CA TYR A 48 -0.13 9.23 3.22
C TYR A 48 -0.71 8.60 4.47
N THR A 49 -0.35 7.34 4.74
CA THR A 49 -0.71 6.66 5.99
C THR A 49 -0.11 7.38 7.20
N THR A 50 1.16 7.77 7.15
CA THR A 50 1.83 8.51 8.22
C THR A 50 1.20 9.88 8.44
N ASN A 51 0.93 10.63 7.36
CA ASN A 51 0.28 11.94 7.46
C ASN A 51 -1.11 11.83 8.08
N ALA A 52 -1.92 10.85 7.63
CA ALA A 52 -3.24 10.60 8.19
C ALA A 52 -3.17 10.24 9.67
N LEU A 53 -2.20 9.41 10.08
CA LEU A 53 -1.99 9.04 11.48
C LEU A 53 -1.63 10.25 12.34
N LEU A 54 -0.74 11.11 11.87
CA LEU A 54 -0.37 12.36 12.56
C LEU A 54 -1.57 13.30 12.69
N SER A 55 -2.34 13.48 11.63
CA SER A 55 -3.57 14.29 11.67
C SER A 55 -4.60 13.74 12.65
N ALA A 56 -4.79 12.42 12.67
CA ALA A 56 -5.71 11.76 13.61
C ALA A 56 -5.24 11.92 15.07
N ALA A 57 -3.94 11.76 15.33
CA ALA A 57 -3.37 11.94 16.67
C ALA A 57 -3.54 13.39 17.17
N TRP A 58 -3.31 14.37 16.29
CA TRP A 58 -3.54 15.78 16.60
C TRP A 58 -5.01 16.06 16.91
N ASP A 59 -5.93 15.59 16.07
CA ASP A 59 -7.36 15.76 16.26
C ASP A 59 -7.82 15.15 17.59
N VAL A 60 -7.38 13.94 17.92
CA VAL A 60 -7.67 13.30 19.21
C VAL A 60 -7.09 14.10 20.38
N GLY A 61 -5.86 14.62 20.25
CA GLY A 61 -5.20 15.37 21.33
C GLY A 61 -5.71 16.80 21.55
N THR A 62 -6.39 17.38 20.56
CA THR A 62 -6.91 18.77 20.62
C THR A 62 -8.43 18.85 20.69
N ARG A 63 -9.12 17.75 20.38
CA ARG A 63 -10.55 17.61 20.60
C ARG A 63 -10.83 17.74 22.09
N THR A 64 -11.44 18.85 22.45
CA THR A 64 -11.96 19.15 23.77
C THR A 64 -13.44 18.76 23.75
N ASP A 65 -13.74 17.60 24.28
CA ASP A 65 -15.05 17.31 24.86
C ASP A 65 -15.29 18.13 26.14
#